data_AF-A0A9E5TUG2-F1
#
_entry.id   AF-A0A9E5TUG2-F1
#
_cell.length_a   1.000
_cell.length_b   1.000
_cell.length_c   1.000
_cell.angle_alpha   90.00
_cell.angle_beta   90.00
_cell.angle_gamma   90.00
#
_symmetry.space_group_name_H-M   'P 1'
#
loop_
_entity.id
_entity.type
_entity.pdbx_description
1 polymer ?
#
loop_
_entity_poly.entity_id
_entity_poly.type
_entity_poly.pdbx_seq_one_letter_code
_entity_poly.pdbx_strand_id
1 'polypeptide(L)'
;MAEAVEEGVRSEGVDVVRKGVEEASLDDLLAPEGIIIGTPTYFAGATAEIKKLIDESIKHFRKLEGKVGAAFASSGDLGGGCETAILDILRAFLVHGMVVPGFTSGGHYGPVSVGS
;
A
#
# COMPACT_ATOMS: atom_id res chain seq x y z
N MET A 1 7.33 -8.19 -5.77
CA MET A 1 6.80 -8.06 -4.40
C MET A 1 5.30 -8.30 -4.31
N ALA A 2 4.47 -7.67 -5.15
CA ALA A 2 3.01 -7.83 -5.10
C ALA A 2 2.55 -9.30 -5.14
N GLU A 3 3.20 -10.14 -5.95
CA GLU A 3 2.93 -11.59 -6.01
C GLU A 3 3.24 -12.31 -4.70
N ALA A 4 4.37 -12.00 -4.05
CA ALA A 4 4.73 -12.60 -2.75
C ALA A 4 3.79 -12.13 -1.63
N VAL A 5 3.32 -10.88 -1.69
CA VAL A 5 2.28 -10.37 -0.78
C VAL A 5 0.96 -11.11 -1.01
N GLU A 6 0.54 -11.29 -2.26
CA GLU A 6 -0.65 -12.08 -2.60
C GLU A 6 -0.54 -13.52 -2.08
N GLU A 7 0.59 -14.18 -2.32
CA GLU A 7 0.85 -15.55 -1.83
C GLU A 7 0.74 -15.62 -0.29
N GLY A 8 1.36 -14.67 0.42
CA GLY A 8 1.30 -14.61 1.88
C GLY A 8 -0.10 -14.34 2.44
N VAL A 9 -0.93 -13.55 1.75
CA VAL A 9 -2.32 -13.35 2.17
C VAL A 9 -3.16 -14.61 1.90
N ARG A 10 -2.96 -15.26 0.74
CA ARG A 10 -3.66 -16.50 0.39
C ARG A 10 -3.29 -17.67 1.30
N SER A 11 -2.06 -17.73 1.82
CA SER A 11 -1.65 -18.78 2.77
C SER A 11 -2.42 -18.73 4.09
N GLU A 12 -2.94 -17.56 4.46
CA GLU A 12 -3.81 -17.37 5.63
C GLU A 12 -5.29 -17.67 5.33
N GLY A 13 -5.62 -18.16 4.12
CA GLY A 13 -6.97 -18.49 3.71
C GLY A 13 -7.84 -17.28 3.37
N VAL A 14 -7.21 -16.12 3.09
CA VAL A 14 -7.90 -14.88 2.71
C VAL A 14 -7.92 -14.73 1.19
N ASP A 15 -9.08 -14.39 0.63
CA ASP A 15 -9.22 -14.11 -0.79
C ASP A 15 -8.51 -12.81 -1.20
N VAL A 16 -7.82 -12.83 -2.34
CA VAL A 16 -7.05 -11.70 -2.85
C VAL A 16 -7.48 -11.36 -4.27
N VAL A 17 -7.68 -10.06 -4.50
CA VAL A 17 -7.76 -9.45 -5.84
C VAL A 17 -6.53 -8.56 -6.00
N ARG A 18 -5.68 -8.86 -6.98
CA ARG A 18 -4.48 -8.07 -7.31
C ARG A 18 -4.72 -7.32 -8.62
N LYS A 19 -4.45 -6.01 -8.62
CA LYS A 19 -4.56 -5.12 -9.79
C LYS A 19 -3.33 -4.23 -9.93
N GLY A 20 -2.95 -3.93 -11.16
CA GLY A 20 -2.06 -2.80 -11.45
C GLY A 20 -2.77 -1.48 -11.18
N VAL A 21 -2.04 -0.40 -10.88
CA VAL A 21 -2.63 0.91 -10.57
C VAL A 21 -3.41 1.48 -11.76
N GLU A 22 -2.99 1.13 -12.98
CA GLU A 22 -3.62 1.47 -14.24
C GLU A 22 -4.94 0.72 -14.50
N GLU A 23 -5.16 -0.41 -13.84
CA GLU A 23 -6.38 -1.22 -13.91
C GLU A 23 -7.31 -1.01 -12.71
N ALA A 24 -6.79 -0.40 -11.63
CA ALA A 24 -7.52 -0.12 -10.42
C ALA A 24 -8.43 1.11 -10.59
N SER A 25 -9.67 0.98 -10.15
CA SER A 25 -10.62 2.08 -10.03
C SER A 25 -10.79 2.49 -8.57
N LEU A 26 -11.29 3.70 -8.32
CA LEU A 26 -11.56 4.15 -6.96
C LEU A 26 -12.60 3.27 -6.24
N ASP A 27 -13.58 2.75 -6.99
CA ASP A 27 -14.64 1.92 -6.42
C ASP A 27 -14.10 0.54 -5.99
N ASP A 28 -12.96 0.09 -6.51
CA ASP A 28 -12.27 -1.13 -6.07
C ASP A 28 -11.80 -1.04 -4.60
N LEU A 29 -11.66 0.17 -4.04
CA LEU A 29 -11.28 0.37 -2.64
C LEU A 29 -12.43 0.06 -1.67
N LEU A 30 -13.67 -0.01 -2.15
CA LEU A 30 -14.86 -0.14 -1.29
C LEU A 30 -15.14 -1.57 -0.87
N ALA A 31 -14.96 -2.53 -1.78
CA ALA A 31 -15.32 -3.93 -1.55
C ALA A 31 -14.42 -4.63 -0.51
N PRO A 32 -13.07 -4.51 -0.56
CA PRO A 32 -12.19 -5.28 0.33
C PRO A 32 -12.22 -4.80 1.77
N GLU A 33 -12.09 -5.71 2.73
CA GLU A 33 -11.91 -5.41 4.16
C GLU A 33 -10.47 -4.97 4.47
N GLY A 34 -9.52 -5.36 3.63
CA GLY A 34 -8.11 -4.99 3.71
C GLY A 34 -7.58 -4.48 2.37
N ILE A 35 -6.70 -3.48 2.41
CA ILE A 35 -6.08 -2.87 1.24
C ILE A 35 -4.57 -2.85 1.45
N ILE A 36 -3.82 -3.40 0.49
CA ILE A 36 -2.37 -3.33 0.46
C ILE A 36 -1.94 -2.60 -0.81
N ILE A 37 -1.22 -1.48 -0.68
CA ILE A 37 -0.71 -0.71 -1.82
C ILE A 37 0.81 -0.80 -1.87
N GLY A 38 1.31 -1.18 -3.04
CA GLY A 38 2.74 -1.18 -3.35
C GLY A 38 3.14 -0.03 -4.24
N THR A 39 4.36 0.47 -4.10
CA THR A 39 4.92 1.48 -5.01
C THR A 39 6.42 1.27 -5.24
N PRO A 40 6.91 1.38 -6.48
CA PRO A 40 8.31 1.76 -6.69
C PRO A 40 8.59 3.10 -6.03
N THR A 41 9.80 3.29 -5.53
CA THR A 41 10.25 4.54 -4.93
C THR A 41 10.80 5.47 -6.00
N TYR A 42 10.13 6.59 -6.23
CA TYR A 42 10.58 7.64 -7.14
C TYR A 42 10.83 8.92 -6.34
N PHE A 43 12.07 9.41 -6.35
CA PHE A 43 12.50 10.59 -5.57
C PHE A 43 12.09 10.51 -4.08
N ALA A 44 12.31 9.35 -3.46
CA ALA A 44 11.97 9.07 -2.06
C ALA A 44 10.46 9.15 -1.74
N GLY A 45 9.58 9.06 -2.74
CA GLY A 45 8.14 9.05 -2.57
C GLY A 45 7.45 7.96 -3.39
N ALA A 46 6.14 7.87 -3.22
CA ALA A 46 5.30 7.04 -4.07
C ALA A 46 5.31 7.56 -5.53
N THR A 47 5.02 6.69 -6.50
CA THR A 47 4.91 7.14 -7.90
C THR A 47 3.73 8.09 -8.09
N ALA A 48 3.74 8.85 -9.18
CA ALA A 48 2.67 9.78 -9.51
C ALA A 48 1.31 9.08 -9.65
N GLU A 49 1.29 7.86 -10.18
CA GLU A 49 0.08 7.05 -10.37
C GLU A 49 -0.51 6.60 -9.02
N ILE A 50 0.33 6.13 -8.10
CA ILE A 50 -0.10 5.76 -6.75
C ILE A 50 -0.58 6.99 -5.99
N LYS A 51 0.15 8.11 -6.09
CA LYS A 51 -0.25 9.37 -5.47
C LYS A 51 -1.58 9.88 -6.03
N LYS A 52 -1.81 9.74 -7.33
CA LYS A 52 -3.08 10.08 -7.97
C LYS A 52 -4.23 9.24 -7.44
N LEU A 53 -4.05 7.91 -7.34
CA LEU A 53 -5.06 7.01 -6.76
C LEU A 53 -5.41 7.45 -5.32
N ILE A 54 -4.40 7.75 -4.51
CA ILE A 54 -4.56 8.25 -3.14
C ILE A 54 -5.32 9.59 -3.11
N ASP A 55 -4.93 10.55 -3.93
CA ASP A 55 -5.54 11.89 -3.92
C ASP A 55 -7.00 11.84 -4.37
N GLU A 56 -7.29 11.06 -5.41
CA GLU A 56 -8.65 10.89 -5.93
C GLU A 56 -9.55 10.04 -5.01
N SER A 57 -8.95 9.22 -4.13
CA SER A 57 -9.69 8.42 -3.14
C SER A 57 -10.48 9.25 -2.12
N ILE A 58 -10.26 10.57 -2.05
CA ILE A 58 -11.12 11.50 -1.29
C ILE A 58 -12.61 11.37 -1.65
N LYS A 59 -12.93 10.90 -2.87
CA LYS A 59 -14.30 10.53 -3.30
C LYS A 59 -14.97 9.52 -2.35
N HIS A 60 -14.16 8.69 -1.68
CA HIS A 60 -14.59 7.65 -0.73
C HIS A 60 -14.24 7.99 0.72
N PHE A 61 -13.98 9.26 1.03
CA PHE A 61 -13.70 9.70 2.39
C PHE A 61 -14.80 9.24 3.37
N ARG A 62 -14.39 8.72 4.53
CA ARG A 62 -15.24 8.05 5.56
C ARG A 62 -15.88 6.72 5.14
N LYS A 63 -15.69 6.25 3.91
CA LYS A 63 -16.18 4.93 3.47
C LYS A 63 -15.14 3.82 3.66
N LEU A 64 -13.90 4.20 3.95
CA LEU A 64 -12.77 3.29 4.18
C LEU A 64 -12.45 3.12 5.68
N GLU A 65 -13.19 3.80 6.57
CA GLU A 65 -12.96 3.75 8.01
C GLU A 65 -13.06 2.31 8.54
N GLY A 66 -12.12 1.92 9.40
CA GLY A 66 -12.06 0.58 10.00
C GLY A 66 -11.49 -0.52 9.10
N LYS A 67 -11.30 -0.29 7.80
CA LYS A 67 -10.60 -1.24 6.91
C LYS A 67 -9.12 -1.36 7.30
N VAL A 68 -8.51 -2.52 7.05
CA VAL A 68 -7.07 -2.73 7.33
C VAL A 68 -6.24 -2.19 6.17
N GLY A 69 -5.17 -1.42 6.47
CA GLY A 69 -4.29 -0.83 5.47
C GLY A 69 -2.84 -1.23 5.67
N ALA A 70 -2.14 -1.66 4.62
CA ALA A 70 -0.70 -1.91 4.64
C ALA A 70 -0.01 -1.42 3.36
N ALA A 71 1.30 -1.17 3.42
CA ALA A 71 2.05 -0.72 2.26
C ALA A 71 3.42 -1.40 2.16
N PHE A 72 3.95 -1.43 0.94
CA PHE A 72 5.30 -1.91 0.65
C PHE A 72 5.93 -1.08 -0.47
N ALA A 73 7.26 -1.07 -0.54
CA ALA A 73 7.96 -0.34 -1.59
C ALA A 73 9.23 -1.04 -2.09
N SER A 74 9.68 -0.68 -3.28
CA SER A 74 11.01 -1.07 -3.79
C SER A 74 11.84 0.17 -4.13
N SER A 75 13.17 0.07 -4.02
CA SER A 75 14.11 1.12 -4.42
C SER A 75 15.29 0.54 -5.19
N GLY A 76 15.99 1.39 -5.94
CA GLY A 76 17.23 1.00 -6.60
C GLY A 76 18.35 0.70 -5.60
N ASP A 77 18.43 1.51 -4.53
CA ASP A 77 19.50 1.44 -3.54
C ASP A 77 18.99 1.27 -2.11
N LEU A 78 19.85 0.72 -1.25
CA LEU A 78 19.64 0.69 0.18
C LEU A 78 19.59 2.12 0.73
N GLY A 79 18.53 2.45 1.47
CA GLY A 79 18.31 3.83 1.93
C GLY A 79 17.75 4.76 0.84
N GLY A 80 17.32 4.23 -0.31
CA GLY A 80 16.77 4.99 -1.44
C GLY A 80 15.39 5.63 -1.24
N GLY A 81 14.86 5.63 0.00
CA GLY A 81 13.58 6.28 0.33
C GLY A 81 12.34 5.39 0.35
N CYS A 82 12.48 4.06 0.41
CA CYS A 82 11.32 3.16 0.52
C CYS A 82 10.44 3.49 1.73
N GLU A 83 11.04 3.82 2.87
CA GLU A 83 10.29 4.12 4.09
C GLU A 83 9.41 5.36 3.91
N THR A 84 9.93 6.40 3.25
CA THR A 84 9.16 7.62 2.99
C THR A 84 8.06 7.39 1.96
N ALA A 85 8.32 6.59 0.92
CA ALA A 85 7.30 6.16 -0.04
C ALA A 85 6.17 5.34 0.60
N ILE A 86 6.52 4.42 1.52
CA ILE A 86 5.55 3.68 2.33
C ILE A 86 4.74 4.65 3.20
N LEU A 87 5.40 5.59 3.87
CA LEU A 87 4.73 6.55 4.73
C LEU A 87 3.74 7.45 3.97
N ASP A 88 4.00 7.79 2.71
CA ASP A 88 3.04 8.54 1.88
C ASP A 88 1.71 7.79 1.74
N ILE A 89 1.76 6.47 1.56
CA ILE A 89 0.57 5.61 1.50
C ILE A 89 -0.08 5.47 2.87
N LEU A 90 0.71 5.14 3.91
CA LEU A 90 0.18 4.91 5.25
C LEU A 90 -0.48 6.16 5.85
N ARG A 91 0.06 7.36 5.57
CA ARG A 91 -0.56 8.63 5.95
C ARG A 91 -1.97 8.76 5.36
N ALA A 92 -2.16 8.38 4.10
CA ALA A 92 -3.47 8.41 3.47
C ALA A 92 -4.46 7.43 4.13
N PHE A 93 -4.01 6.22 4.45
CA PHE A 93 -4.82 5.24 5.18
C PHE A 93 -5.24 5.77 6.56
N LEU A 94 -4.30 6.38 7.31
CA LEU A 94 -4.61 7.01 8.59
C LEU A 94 -5.63 8.15 8.45
N VAL A 95 -5.50 8.99 7.41
CA VAL A 95 -6.47 10.07 7.12
C VAL A 95 -7.85 9.51 6.79
N HIS A 96 -7.94 8.37 6.10
CA HIS A 96 -9.19 7.67 5.82
C HIS A 96 -9.79 6.92 7.01
N GLY A 97 -9.13 6.91 8.17
CA GLY A 97 -9.60 6.21 9.37
C GLY A 97 -9.38 4.69 9.30
N MET A 98 -8.45 4.23 8.47
CA MET A 98 -8.09 2.82 8.38
C MET A 98 -7.20 2.37 9.55
N VAL A 99 -7.22 1.07 9.82
CA VAL A 99 -6.35 0.43 10.81
C VAL A 99 -5.05 0.01 10.13
N VAL A 100 -3.93 0.61 10.52
CA VAL A 100 -2.60 0.26 9.99
C VAL A 100 -1.83 -0.56 11.04
N PRO A 101 -1.65 -1.89 10.84
CA PRO A 101 -0.91 -2.71 11.79
C PRO A 101 0.59 -2.44 11.68
N GLY A 102 1.26 -2.33 12.83
CA GLY A 102 2.71 -2.24 12.90
C GLY A 102 3.37 -3.62 12.91
N PHE A 103 4.68 -3.66 12.66
CA PHE A 103 5.47 -4.88 12.72
C PHE A 103 6.72 -4.70 13.59
N THR A 104 6.92 -5.60 14.56
CA THR A 104 7.97 -5.46 15.58
C THR A 104 9.28 -6.18 15.22
N SER A 105 9.30 -6.99 14.16
CA SER A 105 10.43 -7.88 13.84
C SER A 105 11.13 -7.59 12.50
N GLY A 106 11.19 -6.32 12.09
CA GLY A 106 11.84 -5.91 10.83
C GLY A 106 11.28 -4.61 10.32
N GLY A 107 11.21 -4.44 8.98
CA GLY A 107 10.71 -3.24 8.30
C GLY A 107 9.42 -2.69 8.91
N HIS A 108 9.58 -1.71 9.82
CA HIS A 108 8.55 -1.29 10.77
C HIS A 108 7.32 -0.66 10.11
N TYR A 109 7.55 0.03 9.00
CA TYR A 109 6.50 0.66 8.21
C TYR A 109 5.97 -0.26 7.11
N GLY A 110 6.72 -1.30 6.74
CA GLY A 110 6.34 -2.25 5.71
C GLY A 110 7.55 -2.91 5.05
N PRO A 111 7.32 -3.95 4.23
CA PRO A 111 8.37 -4.64 3.49
C PRO A 111 9.03 -3.71 2.46
N VAL A 112 10.34 -3.84 2.31
CA VAL A 112 11.13 -3.13 1.30
C VAL A 112 11.95 -4.12 0.47
N SER A 113 12.06 -3.89 -0.84
CA SER A 113 13.08 -4.55 -1.67
C SER A 113 14.05 -3.54 -2.28
N VAL A 114 15.25 -4.01 -2.57
CA VAL A 114 16.35 -3.21 -3.13
C VAL A 114 16.86 -3.89 -4.40
N GLY A 115 17.04 -3.13 -5.48
CA GLY A 115 17.63 -3.63 -6.73
C GLY A 115 16.73 -4.54 -7.57
N SER A 116 15.41 -4.52 -7.32
CA SER A 116 14.42 -5.40 -7.94
C SER A 116 13.17 -4.64 -8.38
#